data_AF-A0AAN8ZPB1-F1
#
_entry.id   AF-A0AAN8ZPB1-F1
#
_cell.length_a   1.000
_cell.length_b   1.000
_cell.length_c   1.000
_cell.angle_alpha   90.00
_cell.angle_beta   90.00
_cell.angle_gamma   90.00
#
_symmetry.space_group_name_H-M   'P 1'
#
loop_
_entity.id
_entity.type
_entity.pdbx_description
1 polymer ?
#
loop_
_entity_poly.entity_id
_entity_poly.type
_entity_poly.pdbx_seq_one_letter_code
_entity_poly.pdbx_strand_id
1 'polypeptide(L)'
;MWVYNEGEAPLVHSGPMHGIYSIEGHFIDEIFIASHPDEAHAFFLPISVASIVDYVYKPITTYARDQLLRVVADYIRLVADKYPYWNRSGGADHFLVACHDWGPDVSEANPERYKNVMRVLCNANTSERFGPKRDVSMPDFSLQIPVHKIPEIKAILRGIPFAKYLRMQKGVRRHFELNRPAEPFDVMHMVLHSVWLRRLNVRIPF
;
A
#
# COMPACT_ATOMS: atom_id res chain seq x y z
N MET A 1 9.34 -11.20 -0.44
CA MET A 1 9.37 -9.89 -1.13
C MET A 1 10.58 -9.12 -0.61
N TRP A 2 10.97 -8.00 -1.19
CA TRP A 2 12.03 -7.15 -0.62
C TRP A 2 11.45 -5.80 -0.20
N VAL A 3 11.92 -5.25 0.92
CA VAL A 3 11.54 -3.93 1.40
C VAL A 3 12.76 -3.02 1.33
N TYR A 4 12.63 -1.86 0.70
CA TYR A 4 13.71 -0.87 0.64
C TYR A 4 13.94 -0.25 2.00
N ASN A 5 15.19 -0.20 2.47
CA ASN A 5 15.52 0.29 3.81
C ASN A 5 15.52 1.83 3.93
N GLU A 6 15.41 2.54 2.81
CA GLU A 6 15.42 4.00 2.74
C GLU A 6 14.22 4.61 3.44
N GLY A 7 14.41 5.82 3.99
CA GLY A 7 13.36 6.58 4.65
C GLY A 7 13.23 6.27 6.14
N GLU A 8 12.48 7.13 6.83
CA GLU A 8 12.26 7.03 8.27
C GLU A 8 10.77 7.18 8.59
N ALA A 9 10.39 6.63 9.75
CA ALA A 9 9.07 6.85 10.33
C ALA A 9 8.87 8.35 10.64
N PRO A 10 7.63 8.86 10.58
CA PRO A 10 6.40 8.11 10.35
C PRO A 10 6.03 7.90 8.87
N LEU A 11 6.73 8.54 7.94
CA LEU A 11 6.34 8.57 6.51
C LEU A 11 6.61 7.24 5.80
N VAL A 12 7.67 6.55 6.21
CA VAL A 12 8.13 5.30 5.62
C VAL A 12 8.29 4.25 6.72
N HIS A 13 8.14 2.97 6.39
CA HIS A 13 8.31 1.81 7.30
C HIS A 13 7.31 1.73 8.46
N SER A 14 6.34 2.64 8.50
CA SER A 14 5.29 2.63 9.51
C SER A 14 3.99 3.15 8.92
N GLY A 15 2.88 2.60 9.39
CA GLY A 15 1.55 3.08 9.08
C GLY A 15 0.69 3.18 10.33
N PRO A 16 -0.51 3.77 10.22
CA PRO A 16 -1.46 3.78 11.32
C PRO A 16 -1.84 2.34 11.71
N MET A 17 -1.99 2.10 13.01
CA MET A 17 -2.42 0.80 13.58
C MET A 17 -3.83 0.89 14.22
N HIS A 18 -4.53 2.01 14.02
CA HIS A 18 -5.88 2.26 14.52
C HIS A 18 -6.69 3.12 13.54
N GLY A 19 -8.02 3.01 13.58
CA GLY A 19 -8.91 3.76 12.68
C GLY A 19 -9.10 3.08 11.31
N ILE A 20 -9.58 3.85 10.33
CA ILE A 20 -10.00 3.36 9.01
C ILE A 20 -8.84 3.02 8.05
N TYR A 21 -7.62 3.41 8.39
CA TYR A 21 -6.45 3.11 7.57
C TYR A 21 -5.52 2.11 8.25
N SER A 22 -5.94 1.52 9.37
CA SER A 22 -5.05 0.72 10.22
C SER A 22 -4.47 -0.49 9.50
N ILE A 23 -5.20 -1.00 8.53
CA ILE A 23 -4.80 -2.17 7.77
C ILE A 23 -3.58 -1.91 6.86
N GLU A 24 -3.32 -0.65 6.48
CA GLU A 24 -2.08 -0.24 5.80
C GLU A 24 -0.87 -0.49 6.71
N GLY A 25 -0.94 -0.05 7.97
CA GLY A 25 0.13 -0.29 8.96
C GLY A 25 0.30 -1.77 9.27
N HIS A 26 -0.80 -2.53 9.39
CA HIS A 26 -0.72 -3.97 9.63
C HIS A 26 -0.09 -4.73 8.47
N PHE A 27 -0.36 -4.34 7.22
CA PHE A 27 0.33 -4.95 6.08
C PHE A 27 1.84 -4.67 6.12
N ILE A 28 2.24 -3.43 6.43
CA ILE A 28 3.66 -3.04 6.55
C ILE A 28 4.37 -3.86 7.63
N ASP A 29 3.70 -4.12 8.76
CA ASP A 29 4.25 -4.86 9.91
C ASP A 29 4.40 -6.37 9.63
N GLU A 30 3.50 -6.96 8.83
CA GLU A 30 3.44 -8.41 8.59
C GLU A 30 4.09 -8.85 7.27
N ILE A 31 4.64 -7.91 6.48
CA ILE A 31 5.15 -8.22 5.13
C ILE A 31 6.28 -9.27 5.17
N PHE A 32 6.16 -10.30 4.32
CA PHE A 32 7.18 -11.33 4.21
C PHE A 32 8.43 -10.85 3.44
N ILE A 33 9.54 -10.74 4.15
CA ILE A 33 10.82 -10.26 3.62
C ILE A 33 11.73 -11.44 3.25
N ALA A 34 12.28 -11.41 2.04
CA ALA A 34 13.29 -12.34 1.57
C ALA A 34 14.63 -12.07 2.23
N SER A 35 15.47 -13.10 2.37
CA SER A 35 16.80 -12.98 2.98
C SER A 35 17.75 -12.09 2.17
N HIS A 36 17.58 -12.05 0.85
CA HIS A 36 18.38 -11.26 -0.08
C HIS A 36 17.48 -10.64 -1.17
N PRO A 37 17.77 -9.40 -1.65
CA PRO A 37 16.95 -8.76 -2.68
C PRO A 37 16.91 -9.53 -4.00
N ASP A 38 17.97 -10.26 -4.35
CA ASP A 38 18.01 -11.06 -5.58
C ASP A 38 17.07 -12.28 -5.55
N GLU A 39 16.66 -12.72 -4.36
CA GLU A 39 15.64 -13.78 -4.20
C GLU A 39 14.21 -13.21 -4.29
N ALA A 40 14.06 -11.88 -4.30
CA ALA A 40 12.76 -11.25 -4.27
C ALA A 40 12.12 -11.18 -5.66
N HIS A 41 10.88 -11.63 -5.72
CA HIS A 41 10.04 -11.51 -6.92
C HIS A 41 9.25 -10.19 -6.99
N ALA A 42 9.15 -9.46 -5.89
CA ALA A 42 8.44 -8.19 -5.79
C ALA A 42 9.11 -7.27 -4.77
N PHE A 43 9.09 -5.97 -5.03
CA PHE A 43 9.77 -4.92 -4.26
C PHE A 43 8.75 -3.96 -3.67
N PHE A 44 8.67 -3.93 -2.35
CA PHE A 44 7.79 -3.04 -1.63
C PHE A 44 8.43 -1.67 -1.47
N LEU A 45 7.66 -0.62 -1.80
CA LEU A 45 7.94 0.76 -1.46
C LEU A 45 7.23 1.05 -0.12
N PRO A 46 7.93 1.09 1.02
CA PRO A 46 7.34 1.18 2.35
C PRO A 46 6.77 2.56 2.71
N ILE A 47 6.21 3.28 1.74
CA ILE A 47 5.60 4.58 1.91
C ILE A 47 4.17 4.40 2.45
N SER A 48 3.84 5.09 3.54
CA SER A 48 2.47 5.15 4.04
C SER A 48 1.78 6.45 3.59
N VAL A 49 0.79 6.32 2.70
CA VAL A 49 -0.01 7.47 2.26
C VAL A 49 -0.80 8.04 3.44
N ALA A 50 -1.31 7.18 4.32
CA ALA A 50 -2.04 7.63 5.50
C ALA A 50 -1.15 8.44 6.47
N SER A 51 0.09 7.99 6.70
CA SER A 51 1.05 8.72 7.53
C SER A 51 1.51 10.03 6.89
N ILE A 52 1.68 10.09 5.57
CA ILE A 52 1.96 11.36 4.87
C ILE A 52 0.82 12.36 5.08
N VAL A 53 -0.43 11.93 4.93
CA VAL A 53 -1.58 12.82 5.18
C VAL A 53 -1.63 13.27 6.65
N ASP A 54 -1.34 12.38 7.59
CA ASP A 54 -1.35 12.73 9.01
C ASP A 54 -0.23 13.71 9.38
N TYR A 55 0.98 13.50 8.89
CA TYR A 55 2.17 14.23 9.30
C TYR A 55 2.41 15.52 8.50
N VAL A 56 2.15 15.49 7.19
CA VAL A 56 2.46 16.61 6.29
C VAL A 56 1.27 17.56 6.15
N TYR A 57 0.04 17.03 6.13
CA TYR A 57 -1.15 17.81 5.82
C TYR A 57 -1.93 18.29 7.03
N LYS A 58 -1.63 17.85 8.27
CA LYS A 58 -2.42 18.30 9.44
C LYS A 58 -1.81 19.52 10.14
N PRO A 59 -2.63 20.52 10.51
CA PRO A 59 -4.07 20.65 10.20
C PRO A 59 -4.32 20.90 8.71
N ILE A 60 -5.38 20.27 8.15
CA ILE A 60 -5.67 20.34 6.70
C ILE A 60 -6.05 21.77 6.33
N THR A 61 -5.19 22.40 5.53
CA THR A 61 -5.40 23.72 4.93
C THR A 61 -5.62 23.64 3.42
N THR A 62 -5.26 22.52 2.80
CA THR A 62 -5.36 22.29 1.35
C THR A 62 -5.61 20.81 1.04
N TYR A 63 -6.27 20.57 -0.09
CA TYR A 63 -6.45 19.24 -0.69
C TYR A 63 -5.59 19.08 -1.96
N ALA A 64 -4.64 19.97 -2.21
CA ALA A 64 -3.68 19.80 -3.29
C ALA A 64 -2.77 18.59 -2.98
N ARG A 65 -2.50 17.74 -3.98
CA ARG A 65 -1.70 16.52 -3.80
C ARG A 65 -0.21 16.74 -4.01
N ASP A 66 0.23 17.97 -4.29
CA ASP A 66 1.60 18.26 -4.72
C ASP A 66 2.66 17.81 -3.71
N GLN A 67 2.43 17.95 -2.40
CA GLN A 67 3.37 17.47 -1.39
C GLN A 67 3.42 15.94 -1.32
N LEU A 68 2.27 15.27 -1.33
CA LEU A 68 2.21 13.79 -1.42
C LEU A 68 2.97 13.29 -2.65
N LEU A 69 2.68 13.84 -3.82
CA LEU A 69 3.27 13.43 -5.09
C LEU A 69 4.78 13.68 -5.12
N ARG A 70 5.27 14.76 -4.50
CA ARG A 70 6.72 15.03 -4.35
C ARG A 70 7.39 14.02 -3.43
N VAL A 71 6.83 13.73 -2.25
CA VAL A 71 7.41 12.75 -1.31
C VAL A 71 7.56 11.39 -1.98
N VAL A 72 6.52 10.92 -2.68
CA VAL A 72 6.59 9.64 -3.39
C VAL A 72 7.59 9.71 -4.54
N ALA A 73 7.59 10.79 -5.31
CA ALA A 73 8.50 10.93 -6.43
C ALA A 73 9.97 10.92 -6.01
N ASP A 74 10.30 11.61 -4.92
CA ASP A 74 11.65 11.70 -4.38
C ASP A 74 12.09 10.38 -3.76
N TYR A 75 11.20 9.67 -3.05
CA TYR A 75 11.49 8.32 -2.57
C TYR A 75 11.81 7.35 -3.73
N ILE A 76 10.98 7.36 -4.77
CA ILE A 76 11.19 6.50 -5.93
C ILE A 76 12.50 6.84 -6.65
N ARG A 77 12.82 8.14 -6.81
CA ARG A 77 14.12 8.57 -7.36
C ARG A 77 15.27 8.03 -6.53
N LEU A 78 15.21 8.18 -5.21
CA LEU A 78 16.24 7.69 -4.29
C LEU A 78 16.50 6.18 -4.46
N VAL A 79 15.45 5.36 -4.46
CA VAL A 79 15.63 3.90 -4.63
C VAL A 79 16.07 3.53 -6.04
N ALA A 80 15.64 4.27 -7.07
CA ALA A 80 16.02 4.04 -8.45
C ALA A 80 17.49 4.42 -8.75
N ASP A 81 18.01 5.43 -8.07
CA ASP A 81 19.40 5.86 -8.21
C ASP A 81 20.34 4.96 -7.39
N LYS A 82 19.88 4.44 -6.24
CA LYS A 82 20.68 3.62 -5.33
C LYS A 82 20.69 2.13 -5.69
N TYR A 83 19.61 1.59 -6.26
CA TYR A 83 19.47 0.16 -6.54
C TYR A 83 19.16 -0.13 -8.00
N PRO A 84 19.67 -1.24 -8.56
CA PRO A 84 19.44 -1.59 -9.96
C PRO A 84 17.99 -2.04 -10.23
N TYR A 85 17.27 -2.45 -9.19
CA TYR A 85 15.98 -3.15 -9.31
C TYR A 85 14.86 -2.30 -9.90
N TRP A 86 14.83 -0.99 -9.64
CA TRP A 86 13.82 -0.13 -10.25
C TRP A 86 13.99 -0.04 -11.77
N ASN A 87 15.21 0.24 -12.22
CA ASN A 87 15.51 0.50 -13.63
C ASN A 87 15.40 -0.76 -14.49
N ARG A 88 15.56 -1.95 -13.91
CA ARG A 88 15.44 -3.22 -14.65
C ARG A 88 14.02 -3.50 -15.16
N SER A 89 13.00 -3.04 -14.43
CA SER A 89 11.59 -3.33 -14.71
C SER A 89 10.76 -2.06 -15.00
N GLY A 90 11.36 -0.88 -14.80
CA GLY A 90 10.64 0.39 -14.82
C GLY A 90 9.51 0.43 -13.78
N GLY A 91 9.73 -0.16 -12.60
CA GLY A 91 8.75 -0.23 -11.51
C GLY A 91 7.70 -1.35 -11.66
N ALA A 92 7.82 -2.23 -12.65
CA ALA A 92 6.81 -3.26 -12.93
C ALA A 92 6.79 -4.42 -11.92
N ASP A 93 7.83 -4.62 -11.11
CA ASP A 93 7.86 -5.54 -9.97
C ASP A 93 7.79 -4.80 -8.62
N HIS A 94 7.55 -3.48 -8.66
CA HIS A 94 7.40 -2.62 -7.49
C HIS A 94 5.95 -2.45 -7.13
N PHE A 95 5.68 -2.34 -5.83
CA PHE A 95 4.36 -2.04 -5.33
C PHE A 95 4.38 -1.16 -4.09
N LEU A 96 3.28 -0.45 -3.86
CA LEU A 96 3.00 0.30 -2.64
C LEU A 96 1.62 -0.08 -2.10
N VAL A 97 1.41 0.14 -0.81
CA VAL A 97 0.11 -0.06 -0.16
C VAL A 97 -0.50 1.30 0.15
N ALA A 98 -1.78 1.47 -0.15
CA ALA A 98 -2.50 2.68 0.21
C ALA A 98 -3.97 2.39 0.54
N CYS A 99 -4.38 2.79 1.73
CA CYS A 99 -5.77 2.68 2.18
C CYS A 99 -6.47 4.03 2.27
N HIS A 100 -5.71 5.12 2.17
CA HIS A 100 -6.26 6.45 1.97
C HIS A 100 -6.79 6.60 0.53
N ASP A 101 -7.86 7.37 0.36
CA ASP A 101 -8.47 7.72 -0.94
C ASP A 101 -7.53 8.52 -1.87
N TRP A 102 -6.35 8.92 -1.40
CA TRP A 102 -5.33 9.61 -2.21
C TRP A 102 -4.31 8.62 -2.81
N GLY A 103 -4.35 7.36 -2.39
CA GLY A 103 -3.51 6.29 -2.92
C GLY A 103 -3.54 6.16 -4.46
N PRO A 104 -4.72 6.26 -5.11
CA PRO A 104 -4.81 6.22 -6.56
C PRO A 104 -4.05 7.36 -7.27
N ASP A 105 -3.88 8.52 -6.63
CA ASP A 105 -3.21 9.68 -7.24
C ASP A 105 -1.69 9.51 -7.30
N VAL A 106 -1.10 8.57 -6.54
CA VAL A 106 0.35 8.36 -6.49
C VAL A 106 0.94 8.07 -7.89
N SER A 107 0.22 7.33 -8.72
CA SER A 107 0.64 7.04 -10.10
C SER A 107 0.57 8.25 -11.03
N GLU A 108 -0.10 9.34 -10.64
CA GLU A 108 -0.23 10.58 -11.42
C GLU A 108 0.94 11.54 -11.21
N ALA A 109 1.76 11.35 -10.16
CA ALA A 109 2.93 12.21 -9.90
C ALA A 109 3.87 12.30 -11.11
N ASN A 110 4.03 11.18 -11.80
CA ASN A 110 4.78 11.06 -13.04
C ASN A 110 4.28 9.83 -13.81
N PRO A 111 3.25 9.96 -14.67
CA PRO A 111 2.63 8.82 -15.32
C PRO A 111 3.63 7.97 -16.10
N GLU A 112 4.63 8.57 -16.74
CA GLU A 112 5.63 7.83 -17.49
C GLU A 112 6.54 6.97 -16.62
N ARG A 113 6.93 7.46 -15.44
CA ARG A 113 7.79 6.71 -14.51
C ARG A 113 7.01 5.74 -13.62
N TYR A 114 5.76 6.05 -13.28
CA TYR A 114 5.02 5.35 -12.23
C TYR A 114 3.84 4.53 -12.74
N LYS A 115 3.53 4.54 -14.05
CA LYS A 115 2.43 3.76 -14.66
C LYS A 115 2.49 2.26 -14.35
N ASN A 116 3.69 1.70 -14.18
CA ASN A 116 3.90 0.27 -13.98
C ASN A 116 3.83 -0.18 -12.52
N VAL A 117 3.93 0.76 -11.57
CA VAL A 117 3.93 0.45 -10.14
C VAL A 117 2.59 -0.14 -9.75
N MET A 118 2.61 -1.30 -9.10
CA MET A 118 1.40 -1.92 -8.56
C MET A 118 0.94 -1.16 -7.32
N ARG A 119 -0.35 -0.94 -7.21
CA ARG A 119 -0.95 -0.40 -5.99
C ARG A 119 -1.76 -1.49 -5.32
N VAL A 120 -1.50 -1.72 -4.04
CA VAL A 120 -2.27 -2.59 -3.17
C VAL A 120 -3.24 -1.69 -2.41
N LEU A 121 -4.51 -1.73 -2.77
CA LEU A 121 -5.50 -0.73 -2.36
C LEU A 121 -6.59 -1.33 -1.48
N CYS A 122 -6.94 -0.65 -0.39
CA CYS A 122 -8.09 -1.02 0.45
C CYS A 122 -9.44 -0.71 -0.22
N ASN A 123 -9.50 0.36 -1.03
CA ASN A 123 -10.67 0.65 -1.86
C ASN A 123 -10.36 0.32 -3.32
N ALA A 124 -10.71 -0.89 -3.75
CA ALA A 124 -10.55 -1.34 -5.12
C ALA A 124 -11.78 -1.01 -5.96
N ASN A 125 -11.84 0.22 -6.47
CA ASN A 125 -12.92 0.70 -7.33
C ASN A 125 -12.37 1.12 -8.71
N THR A 126 -12.86 0.50 -9.79
CA THR A 126 -12.43 0.83 -11.16
C THR A 126 -12.81 2.25 -11.57
N SER A 127 -13.89 2.80 -11.01
CA SER A 127 -14.27 4.21 -11.16
C SER A 127 -13.28 5.16 -10.48
N GLU A 128 -12.50 4.66 -9.50
CA GLU A 128 -11.44 5.37 -8.79
C GLU A 128 -10.06 4.94 -9.29
N ARG A 129 -9.96 4.62 -10.59
CA ARG A 129 -8.71 4.31 -11.30
C ARG A 129 -8.03 3.02 -10.86
N PHE A 130 -8.71 2.11 -10.13
CA PHE A 130 -8.19 0.77 -9.89
C PHE A 130 -8.00 0.03 -11.23
N GLY A 131 -6.79 -0.47 -11.49
CA GLY A 131 -6.45 -1.20 -12.71
C GLY A 131 -6.29 -2.70 -12.43
N PRO A 132 -7.27 -3.56 -12.75
CA PRO A 132 -7.25 -4.98 -12.37
C PRO A 132 -6.08 -5.79 -12.96
N LYS A 133 -5.44 -5.29 -14.02
CA LYS A 133 -4.25 -5.90 -14.64
C LYS A 133 -2.94 -5.56 -13.92
N ARG A 134 -2.96 -4.59 -13.00
CA ARG A 134 -1.79 -4.03 -12.34
C ARG A 134 -1.93 -4.06 -10.82
N ASP A 135 -3.06 -3.60 -10.32
CA ASP A 135 -3.32 -3.34 -8.91
C ASP A 135 -3.95 -4.55 -8.21
N VAL A 136 -3.81 -4.60 -6.89
CA VAL A 136 -4.33 -5.67 -6.02
C VAL A 136 -5.32 -5.07 -5.03
N SER A 137 -6.47 -5.72 -4.89
CA SER A 137 -7.43 -5.38 -3.84
C SER A 137 -6.99 -6.02 -2.53
N MET A 138 -6.85 -5.21 -1.48
CA MET A 138 -6.50 -5.68 -0.14
C MET A 138 -7.77 -5.86 0.69
N PRO A 139 -7.96 -7.00 1.37
CA PRO A 139 -9.07 -7.16 2.29
C PRO A 139 -8.94 -6.19 3.47
N ASP A 140 -10.08 -5.65 3.89
CA ASP A 140 -10.19 -4.77 5.05
C ASP A 140 -11.33 -5.25 5.95
N PHE A 141 -11.34 -4.81 7.20
CA PHE A 141 -12.44 -5.08 8.12
C PHE A 141 -13.51 -4.00 8.03
N SER A 142 -14.77 -4.42 7.93
CA SER A 142 -15.90 -3.49 7.85
C SER A 142 -16.40 -3.09 9.23
N LEU A 143 -16.58 -1.78 9.45
CA LEU A 143 -17.33 -1.23 10.56
C LEU A 143 -18.71 -0.79 10.07
N GLN A 144 -19.75 -1.47 10.55
CA GLN A 144 -21.13 -1.12 10.23
C GLN A 144 -21.56 0.09 11.07
N ILE A 145 -21.78 1.22 10.41
CA ILE A 145 -22.20 2.47 11.03
C ILE A 145 -23.53 2.89 10.40
N PRO A 146 -24.61 3.06 11.18
CA PRO A 146 -25.87 3.55 10.66
C PRO A 146 -25.71 4.91 9.96
N VAL A 147 -26.40 5.11 8.84
CA VAL A 147 -26.28 6.34 8.03
C VAL A 147 -26.51 7.61 8.84
N HIS A 148 -27.48 7.61 9.76
CA HIS A 148 -27.76 8.75 10.64
C HIS A 148 -26.61 9.11 11.60
N LYS A 149 -25.63 8.22 11.80
CA LYS A 149 -24.44 8.44 12.64
C LYS A 149 -23.19 8.84 11.86
N ILE A 150 -23.28 9.00 10.53
CA ILE A 150 -22.17 9.50 9.70
C ILE A 150 -21.59 10.83 10.22
N PRO A 151 -22.39 11.81 10.69
CA PRO A 151 -21.83 13.06 11.24
C PRO A 151 -20.88 12.86 12.44
N GLU A 152 -21.06 11.77 13.19
CA GLU A 152 -20.29 11.42 14.38
C GLU A 152 -19.20 10.36 14.10
N ILE A 153 -18.98 9.99 12.83
CA ILE A 153 -18.11 8.87 12.46
C ILE A 153 -16.71 8.97 13.06
N LYS A 154 -16.15 10.19 13.10
CA LYS A 154 -14.82 10.44 13.67
C LYS A 154 -14.79 10.16 15.19
N ALA A 155 -15.86 10.50 15.90
CA ALA A 155 -15.98 10.22 17.33
C ALA A 155 -16.18 8.71 17.57
N ILE A 156 -17.03 8.05 16.76
CA ILE A 156 -17.27 6.62 16.83
C ILE A 156 -15.97 5.83 16.62
N LEU A 157 -15.22 6.15 15.56
CA LEU A 157 -13.96 5.48 15.23
C LEU A 157 -12.91 5.67 16.33
N ARG A 158 -12.78 6.90 16.86
CA ARG A 158 -11.87 7.18 17.99
C ARG A 158 -12.29 6.51 19.30
N GLY A 159 -13.59 6.31 19.50
CA GLY A 159 -14.15 5.68 20.69
C GLY A 159 -14.09 4.15 20.68
N ILE A 160 -13.72 3.51 19.56
CA ILE A 160 -13.59 2.05 19.50
C ILE A 160 -12.37 1.63 20.33
N PRO A 161 -12.51 0.73 21.32
CA PRO A 161 -11.38 0.25 22.10
C PRO A 161 -10.36 -0.45 21.22
N PHE A 162 -9.06 -0.24 21.50
CA PHE A 162 -7.96 -0.91 20.78
C PHE A 162 -8.10 -2.44 20.78
N ALA A 163 -8.58 -3.02 21.88
CA ALA A 163 -8.86 -4.47 21.96
C ALA A 163 -9.89 -4.95 20.91
N LYS A 164 -10.87 -4.11 20.52
CA LYS A 164 -11.82 -4.44 19.45
C LYS A 164 -11.13 -4.38 18.09
N TYR A 165 -10.26 -3.39 17.85
CA TYR A 165 -9.43 -3.34 16.64
C TYR A 165 -8.57 -4.60 16.48
N LEU A 166 -7.89 -5.03 17.54
CA LEU A 166 -7.10 -6.28 17.52
C LEU A 166 -7.94 -7.52 17.16
N ARG A 167 -9.20 -7.60 17.61
CA ARG A 167 -10.10 -8.72 17.25
C ARG A 167 -10.48 -8.71 15.77
N MET A 168 -10.80 -7.53 15.23
CA MET A 168 -11.12 -7.38 13.79
C MET A 168 -9.88 -7.69 12.95
N GLN A 169 -8.71 -7.19 13.37
CA GLN A 169 -7.42 -7.46 12.73
C GLN A 169 -7.10 -8.95 12.66
N LYS A 170 -7.34 -9.74 13.73
CA LYS A 170 -7.08 -11.19 13.71
C LYS A 170 -7.77 -11.90 12.54
N GLY A 171 -8.96 -11.44 12.14
CA GLY A 171 -9.67 -12.00 11.00
C GLY A 171 -9.02 -11.67 9.65
N VAL A 172 -8.34 -10.52 9.55
CA VAL A 172 -7.71 -10.06 8.31
C VAL A 172 -6.24 -10.50 8.22
N ARG A 173 -5.55 -10.68 9.35
CA ARG A 173 -4.12 -11.01 9.41
C ARG A 173 -3.73 -12.24 8.58
N ARG A 174 -4.55 -13.28 8.57
CA ARG A 174 -4.35 -14.50 7.76
C ARG A 174 -4.15 -14.21 6.26
N HIS A 175 -4.66 -13.08 5.78
CA HIS A 175 -4.56 -12.65 4.39
C HIS A 175 -3.23 -11.96 4.06
N PHE A 176 -2.41 -11.62 5.06
CA PHE A 176 -1.08 -11.02 4.88
C PHE A 176 0.05 -12.03 5.05
N GLU A 177 -0.27 -13.25 5.49
CA GLU A 177 0.66 -14.35 5.56
C GLU A 177 0.82 -15.02 4.19
N LEU A 178 2.02 -15.53 3.90
CA LEU A 178 2.26 -16.30 2.68
C LEU A 178 1.79 -17.75 2.89
N ASN A 179 0.55 -18.06 2.50
CA ASN A 179 -0.05 -19.37 2.74
C ASN A 179 0.42 -20.43 1.74
N ARG A 180 0.70 -21.65 2.20
CA ARG A 180 1.02 -22.79 1.32
C ARG A 180 0.14 -23.98 1.68
N PRO A 181 -0.89 -24.33 0.87
CA PRO A 181 -1.27 -23.73 -0.41
C PRO A 181 -1.87 -22.32 -0.29
N ALA A 182 -1.94 -21.58 -1.41
CA ALA A 182 -2.53 -20.25 -1.44
C ALA A 182 -4.02 -20.27 -1.03
N GLU A 183 -4.43 -19.31 -0.19
CA GLU A 183 -5.81 -19.17 0.29
C GLU A 183 -6.54 -17.99 -0.38
N PRO A 184 -7.89 -17.96 -0.36
CA PRO A 184 -8.64 -16.80 -0.83
C PRO A 184 -8.23 -15.50 -0.13
N PHE A 185 -8.06 -14.44 -0.92
CA PHE A 185 -7.62 -13.11 -0.48
C PHE A 185 -6.20 -13.05 0.13
N ASP A 186 -5.36 -14.06 -0.09
CA ASP A 186 -3.93 -13.99 0.25
C ASP A 186 -3.23 -12.91 -0.59
N VAL A 187 -2.94 -11.77 0.05
CA VAL A 187 -2.40 -10.58 -0.61
C VAL A 187 -1.01 -10.85 -1.15
N MET A 188 -0.20 -11.66 -0.45
CA MET A 188 1.14 -12.00 -0.89
C MET A 188 1.10 -12.78 -2.21
N HIS A 189 0.23 -13.78 -2.31
CA HIS A 189 0.00 -14.52 -3.54
C HIS A 189 -0.62 -13.66 -4.63
N MET A 190 -1.56 -12.76 -4.31
CA MET A 190 -2.15 -11.85 -5.28
C MET A 190 -1.12 -10.88 -5.88
N VAL A 191 -0.23 -10.32 -5.06
CA VAL A 191 0.88 -9.47 -5.53
C VAL A 191 1.84 -10.28 -6.41
N LEU A 192 2.27 -11.46 -5.96
CA LEU A 192 3.14 -12.32 -6.75
C LEU A 192 2.50 -12.74 -8.08
N HIS A 193 1.20 -13.03 -8.07
CA HIS A 193 0.43 -13.34 -9.27
C HIS A 193 0.34 -12.15 -10.23
N SER A 194 0.08 -10.95 -9.72
CA SER A 194 0.08 -9.73 -10.54
C SER A 194 1.46 -9.44 -11.14
N VAL A 195 2.55 -9.64 -10.40
CA VAL A 195 3.90 -9.58 -10.97
C VAL A 195 4.06 -10.63 -12.07
N TRP A 196 3.71 -11.89 -11.80
CA TRP A 196 3.84 -12.99 -12.77
C TRP A 196 3.10 -12.72 -14.08
N LEU A 197 1.84 -12.27 -14.02
CA LEU A 197 1.07 -11.89 -15.22
C LEU A 197 1.73 -10.75 -16.01
N ARG A 198 2.38 -9.81 -15.32
CA ARG A 198 3.06 -8.67 -15.95
C ARG A 198 4.42 -9.04 -16.55
N ARG A 199 5.07 -10.13 -16.12
CA ARG A 199 6.32 -10.62 -16.75
C ARG A 199 6.13 -10.90 -18.24
N LEU A 200 4.96 -11.41 -18.62
CA LEU A 200 4.61 -11.71 -20.01
C LEU A 200 4.37 -10.45 -20.86
N ASN A 201 3.87 -9.38 -20.23
CA ASN A 201 3.41 -8.17 -20.94
C ASN A 201 4.42 -7.01 -20.91
N VAL A 202 5.31 -6.95 -19.91
CA VAL A 202 6.20 -5.81 -19.63
C VAL A 202 7.69 -6.19 -19.71
N ARG A 203 8.03 -7.43 -20.12
CA ARG A 203 9.42 -7.94 -20.21
C ARG A 203 10.25 -7.66 -18.93
N ILE A 204 9.76 -8.12 -17.78
CA ILE A 204 10.51 -8.05 -16.52
C ILE A 204 11.68 -9.06 -16.61
N PRO A 205 12.95 -8.64 -16.46
CA PRO A 205 14.10 -9.54 -16.52
C PRO A 205 14.10 -10.56 -15.37
N PHE A 206 14.76 -11.71 -15.60
CA PHE A 206 14.97 -12.75 -14.59
C PHE A 206 15.98 -12.33 -13.51
#